data_AF-A0A956P663-F1
#
_entry.id   AF-A0A956P663-F1
#
_cell.length_a   1.000
_cell.length_b   1.000
_cell.length_c   1.000
_cell.angle_alpha   90.00
_cell.angle_beta   90.00
_cell.angle_gamma   90.00
#
_symmetry.space_group_name_H-M   'P 1'
#
loop_
_entity.id
_entity.type
_entity.pdbx_description
1 polymer ?
#
loop_
_entity_poly.entity_id
_entity_poly.type
_entity_poly.pdbx_seq_one_letter_code
_entity_poly.pdbx_strand_id
1 'polypeptide(L)'
;LGGGNYGVQSASRDFFGKPVEELTLAEAAILAGLPKAPSEYSPHRHLAKALWRQRYVLQRMLDEGFITAEEAAHAQAQPIDIVQAGTGIDRIAPYFTEEIRQDLLARYGYDALFKEGLRVYTTLDPRLQRAANAAVHKGLIALDKRQGYHGVAAHLEAGEHARWMEEVDASLAETPLEVGARTKALVLKVDVNQGLDLAVGTYRTSVKADEIKWTRTDPNNAWALRRLTDVFQVGDLIGVEVKSLPGDPGEGGTTPPSPGSGGFRVEVVQTPEVQGALVAMNPRTGAILSMVGGYDFARSQFNRATQAVRQPGSAFKPIIYAAAMEHGFTPASIVIDAPIIYDDPGLNEVWKPQNFGRKFHGPTTLRDALTHSRNVVTIKVLREVGPAAA
;
A
#
# COMPACT_ATOMS: atom_id res chain seq x y z
N LEU A 1 21.15 20.45 8.35
CA LEU A 1 21.39 20.07 6.93
C LEU A 1 20.09 19.74 6.17
N GLY A 2 18.90 20.07 6.72
CA GLY A 2 17.61 19.77 6.08
C GLY A 2 17.02 18.45 6.54
N GLY A 3 15.72 18.24 6.29
CA GLY A 3 15.06 16.94 6.51
C GLY A 3 15.05 16.42 7.95
N GLY A 4 15.27 17.26 8.96
CA GLY A 4 15.43 16.83 10.36
C GLY A 4 16.86 16.47 10.77
N ASN A 5 17.83 16.54 9.85
CA ASN A 5 19.25 16.26 10.16
C ASN A 5 19.95 17.47 10.77
N TYR A 6 20.36 17.33 12.04
CA TYR A 6 21.23 18.27 12.75
C TYR A 6 22.64 17.66 12.86
N GLY A 7 23.61 18.31 12.22
CA GLY A 7 25.01 17.85 12.17
C GLY A 7 25.34 16.95 10.97
N VAL A 8 26.61 16.96 10.57
CA VAL A 8 27.13 16.25 9.39
C VAL A 8 27.02 14.74 9.50
N GLN A 9 27.17 14.17 10.71
CA GLN A 9 27.02 12.73 10.94
C GLN A 9 25.60 12.24 10.70
N SER A 10 24.59 13.00 11.14
CA SER A 10 23.18 12.67 10.90
C SER A 10 22.86 12.67 9.41
N ALA A 11 23.30 13.71 8.70
CA ALA A 11 23.07 13.82 7.26
C ALA A 11 23.83 12.76 6.46
N SER A 12 25.04 12.39 6.87
CA SER A 12 25.81 11.30 6.24
C SER A 12 25.04 9.98 6.30
N ARG A 13 24.50 9.64 7.46
CA ARG A 13 23.71 8.42 7.65
C ARG A 13 22.38 8.46 6.89
N ASP A 14 21.71 9.61 6.87
CA ASP A 14 20.42 9.77 6.18
C ASP A 14 20.56 9.71 4.66
N PHE A 15 21.54 10.42 4.07
CA PHE A 15 21.69 10.48 2.61
C PHE A 15 22.50 9.31 2.04
N PHE A 16 23.50 8.80 2.76
CA PHE A 16 24.46 7.82 2.20
C PHE A 16 24.55 6.51 3.01
N GLY A 17 23.85 6.40 4.14
CA GLY A 17 23.80 5.16 4.91
C GLY A 17 25.09 4.79 5.64
N LYS A 18 26.06 5.71 5.69
CA LYS A 18 27.42 5.46 6.22
C LYS A 18 27.90 6.59 7.15
N PRO A 19 28.86 6.29 8.05
CA PRO A 19 29.42 7.30 8.95
C PRO A 19 30.24 8.35 8.17
N VAL A 20 30.37 9.57 8.71
CA VAL A 20 30.98 10.72 8.03
C VAL A 20 32.43 10.45 7.62
N GLU A 21 33.12 9.58 8.36
CA GLU A 21 34.50 9.15 8.11
C GLU A 21 34.65 8.29 6.85
N GLU A 22 33.55 7.72 6.35
CA GLU A 22 33.51 6.89 5.14
C GLU A 22 32.98 7.63 3.90
N LEU A 23 32.74 8.95 4.03
CA LEU A 23 32.30 9.77 2.91
C LEU A 23 33.41 9.96 1.88
N THR A 24 33.03 9.86 0.61
CA THR A 24 33.91 10.31 -0.47
C THR A 24 33.88 11.83 -0.58
N LEU A 25 34.89 12.40 -1.25
CA LEU A 25 34.94 13.83 -1.54
C LEU A 25 33.65 14.32 -2.24
N ALA A 26 33.10 13.51 -3.13
CA ALA A 26 31.88 13.81 -3.87
C ALA A 26 30.65 13.96 -2.94
N GLU A 27 30.49 13.05 -1.98
CA GLU A 27 29.38 13.05 -1.03
C GLU A 27 29.55 14.14 0.04
N ALA A 28 30.78 14.35 0.52
CA ALA A 28 31.11 15.44 1.43
C ALA A 28 30.78 16.81 0.83
N ALA A 29 31.07 17.00 -0.46
CA ALA A 29 30.73 18.22 -1.18
C ALA A 29 29.21 18.45 -1.31
N ILE A 30 28.40 17.39 -1.43
CA ILE A 30 26.94 17.52 -1.33
C ILE A 30 26.56 18.05 0.05
N LEU A 31 27.03 17.42 1.13
CA LEU A 31 26.67 17.83 2.50
C LEU A 31 27.06 19.28 2.79
N ALA A 32 28.26 19.69 2.35
CA ALA A 32 28.75 21.06 2.49
C ALA A 32 27.92 22.08 1.69
N GLY A 33 27.23 21.64 0.62
CA GLY A 33 26.35 22.49 -0.18
C GLY A 33 24.99 22.77 0.44
N LEU A 34 24.53 21.92 1.36
CA LEU A 34 23.17 21.95 1.93
C LEU A 34 22.86 23.14 2.84
N PRO A 35 23.77 23.68 3.69
CA PRO A 35 23.43 24.77 4.62
C PRO A 35 22.81 26.00 3.96
N LYS A 36 23.17 26.30 2.70
CA LYS A 36 22.64 27.47 1.96
C LYS A 36 21.14 27.38 1.72
N ALA A 37 20.64 26.21 1.31
CA ALA A 37 19.24 26.00 1.00
C ALA A 37 18.91 24.49 1.15
N PRO A 38 18.80 24.00 2.40
CA PRO A 38 18.79 22.57 2.67
C PRO A 38 17.56 21.83 2.13
N SER A 39 16.43 22.53 1.98
CA SER A 39 15.22 21.98 1.34
C SER A 39 15.33 21.92 -0.19
N GLU A 40 15.98 22.93 -0.80
CA GLU A 40 16.07 23.06 -2.25
C GLU A 40 17.14 22.14 -2.85
N TYR A 41 18.25 21.98 -2.13
CA TYR A 41 19.35 21.10 -2.53
C TYR A 41 19.27 19.71 -1.87
N SER A 42 18.12 19.33 -1.32
CA SER A 42 17.93 18.02 -0.67
C SER A 42 18.11 16.88 -1.69
N PRO A 43 19.08 15.98 -1.52
CA PRO A 43 19.30 14.85 -2.43
C PRO A 43 18.11 13.89 -2.52
N HIS A 44 17.33 13.74 -1.45
CA HIS A 44 16.10 12.92 -1.44
C HIS A 44 15.00 13.45 -2.36
N ARG A 45 14.99 14.76 -2.66
CA ARG A 45 13.91 15.41 -3.43
C ARG A 45 14.37 15.91 -4.79
N HIS A 46 15.59 16.42 -4.87
CA HIS A 46 16.11 17.17 -6.02
C HIS A 46 17.57 16.81 -6.29
N LEU A 47 17.86 15.54 -6.57
CA LEU A 47 19.22 15.04 -6.79
C LEU A 47 20.00 15.86 -7.84
N ALA A 48 19.36 16.20 -8.97
CA ALA A 48 20.00 17.03 -10.00
C ALA A 48 20.45 18.40 -9.47
N LYS A 49 19.63 19.06 -8.64
CA LYS A 49 20.00 20.35 -8.01
C LYS A 49 21.09 20.17 -6.95
N ALA A 50 21.05 19.08 -6.20
CA ALA A 50 22.08 18.73 -5.22
C ALA A 50 23.45 18.53 -5.90
N LEU A 51 23.48 17.81 -7.02
CA LEU A 51 24.69 17.61 -7.84
C LEU A 51 25.20 18.91 -8.46
N TRP A 52 24.30 19.77 -8.95
CA TRP A 52 24.70 21.11 -9.41
C TRP A 52 25.38 21.91 -8.29
N ARG A 53 24.81 21.86 -7.07
CA ARG A 53 25.38 22.53 -5.91
C ARG A 53 26.70 21.92 -5.45
N GLN A 54 26.85 20.60 -5.54
CA GLN A 54 28.09 19.89 -5.26
C GLN A 54 29.21 20.34 -6.19
N ARG A 55 28.96 20.46 -7.50
CA ARG A 55 29.97 20.97 -8.47
C ARG A 55 30.47 22.35 -8.09
N TYR A 56 29.58 23.24 -7.65
CA TYR A 56 29.98 24.56 -7.15
C TYR A 56 30.90 24.47 -5.93
N VAL A 57 30.62 23.57 -4.98
CA VAL A 57 31.46 23.35 -3.79
C VAL A 57 32.83 22.80 -4.18
N LEU A 58 32.88 21.78 -5.05
CA LEU A 58 34.13 21.21 -5.54
C LEU A 58 34.99 22.26 -6.26
N GLN A 59 34.37 23.11 -7.08
CA GLN A 59 35.08 24.22 -7.73
C GLN A 59 35.68 25.20 -6.71
N ARG A 60 34.92 25.56 -5.67
CA ARG A 60 35.45 26.43 -4.60
C ARG A 60 36.59 25.77 -3.83
N MET A 61 36.50 24.47 -3.55
CA MET A 61 37.59 23.74 -2.89
C MET A 61 38.86 23.72 -3.75
N LEU A 62 38.73 23.61 -5.07
CA LEU A 62 39.85 23.72 -6.01
C LEU A 62 40.43 25.15 -6.03
N ASP A 63 39.58 26.17 -6.16
CA ASP A 63 40.00 27.57 -6.22
C ASP A 63 40.79 28.00 -4.96
N GLU A 64 40.41 27.46 -3.80
CA GLU A 64 41.04 27.72 -2.50
C GLU A 64 42.19 26.75 -2.17
N GLY A 65 42.50 25.80 -3.06
CA GLY A 65 43.63 24.87 -2.93
C GLY A 65 43.44 23.72 -1.94
N PHE A 66 42.21 23.39 -1.55
CA PHE A 66 41.91 22.23 -0.69
C PHE A 66 41.98 20.89 -1.42
N ILE A 67 41.80 20.88 -2.74
CA ILE A 67 41.87 19.69 -3.61
C ILE A 67 42.57 20.03 -4.92
N THR A 68 43.08 19.01 -5.60
CA THR A 68 43.67 19.11 -6.93
C THR A 68 42.60 19.09 -8.04
N ALA A 69 42.98 19.52 -9.24
CA ALA A 69 42.08 19.48 -10.40
C ALA A 69 41.65 18.05 -10.77
N GLU A 70 42.53 17.07 -10.55
CA GLU A 70 42.25 15.65 -10.79
C GLU A 70 41.24 15.10 -9.78
N GLU A 71 41.40 15.40 -8.49
CA GLU A 71 40.44 15.02 -7.45
C GLU A 71 39.07 15.66 -7.67
N ALA A 72 39.03 16.93 -8.08
CA ALA A 72 37.81 17.63 -8.42
C ALA A 72 37.08 16.96 -9.59
N ALA A 73 37.79 16.62 -10.68
CA ALA A 73 37.22 15.93 -11.83
C ALA A 73 36.71 14.53 -11.47
N HIS A 74 37.48 13.77 -10.69
CA HIS A 74 37.09 12.45 -10.22
C HIS A 74 35.82 12.52 -9.35
N ALA A 75 35.76 13.44 -8.39
CA ALA A 75 34.60 13.62 -7.52
C ALA A 75 33.34 14.08 -8.29
N GLN A 76 33.48 14.88 -9.35
CA GLN A 76 32.35 15.28 -10.21
C GLN A 76 31.80 14.14 -11.07
N ALA A 77 32.66 13.20 -11.46
CA ALA A 77 32.29 12.04 -12.28
C ALA A 77 31.77 10.85 -11.46
N GLN A 78 31.98 10.85 -10.14
CA GLN A 78 31.56 9.78 -9.25
C GLN A 78 30.02 9.67 -9.21
N PRO A 79 29.43 8.51 -9.54
CA PRO A 79 28.01 8.25 -9.30
C PRO A 79 27.69 8.33 -7.81
N ILE A 80 26.59 8.99 -7.46
CA ILE A 80 26.15 9.14 -6.06
C ILE A 80 24.83 8.43 -5.85
N ASP A 81 24.88 7.40 -5.02
CA ASP A 81 23.70 6.68 -4.56
C ASP A 81 23.16 7.34 -3.30
N ILE A 82 21.95 7.89 -3.39
CA ILE A 82 21.22 8.40 -2.24
C ILE A 82 20.38 7.27 -1.65
N VAL A 83 20.57 7.00 -0.36
CA VAL A 83 19.73 6.08 0.39
C VAL A 83 18.30 6.62 0.36
N GLN A 84 17.34 5.80 -0.08
CA GLN A 84 15.94 6.20 -0.08
C GLN A 84 15.46 6.54 1.33
N ALA A 85 14.77 7.68 1.48
CA ALA A 85 14.22 8.10 2.77
C ALA A 85 13.35 6.99 3.39
N GLY A 86 13.66 6.60 4.63
CA GLY A 86 13.04 5.48 5.34
C GLY A 86 13.86 4.19 5.25
N THR A 87 14.76 3.98 6.21
CA THR A 87 15.58 2.76 6.25
C THR A 87 14.81 1.60 6.86
N GLY A 88 14.83 0.44 6.18
CA GLY A 88 14.44 -0.86 6.75
C GLY A 88 13.00 -0.94 7.28
N ILE A 89 12.84 -0.68 8.59
CA ILE A 89 11.57 -0.86 9.32
C ILE A 89 10.51 0.13 8.86
N ASP A 90 10.83 1.40 8.62
CA ASP A 90 9.83 2.40 8.25
C ASP A 90 9.19 2.12 6.89
N ARG A 91 9.95 1.48 6.00
CA ARG A 91 9.43 1.01 4.70
C ARG A 91 8.52 -0.22 4.86
N ILE A 92 8.81 -1.08 5.83
CA ILE A 92 8.06 -2.33 6.06
C ILE A 92 6.84 -2.08 6.96
N ALA A 93 6.90 -1.13 7.89
CA ALA A 93 5.92 -0.94 8.96
C ALA A 93 5.53 0.54 9.16
N PRO A 94 5.24 1.32 8.10
CA PRO A 94 5.07 2.77 8.22
C PRO A 94 3.94 3.17 9.18
N TYR A 95 2.82 2.43 9.17
CA TYR A 95 1.72 2.65 10.11
C TYR A 95 2.14 2.41 11.57
N PHE A 96 2.94 1.37 11.83
CA PHE A 96 3.41 1.05 13.18
C PHE A 96 4.40 2.10 13.69
N THR A 97 5.35 2.52 12.85
CA THR A 97 6.29 3.60 13.18
C THR A 97 5.54 4.90 13.46
N GLU A 98 4.53 5.24 12.65
CA GLU A 98 3.77 6.47 12.84
C GLU A 98 2.98 6.47 14.16
N GLU A 99 2.38 5.35 14.55
CA GLU A 99 1.72 5.23 15.87
C GLU A 99 2.71 5.45 17.01
N ILE A 100 3.91 4.85 16.93
CA ILE A 100 4.95 5.08 17.93
C ILE A 100 5.35 6.55 17.96
N ARG A 101 5.54 7.17 16.79
CA ARG A 101 5.93 8.58 16.70
C ARG A 101 4.88 9.48 17.36
N GLN A 102 3.59 9.21 17.14
CA GLN A 102 2.48 9.95 17.75
C GLN A 102 2.42 9.74 19.27
N ASP A 103 2.54 8.49 19.74
CA ASP A 103 2.53 8.16 21.17
C ASP A 103 3.73 8.78 21.91
N LEU A 104 4.94 8.68 21.36
CA LEU A 104 6.13 9.29 21.95
C LEU A 104 6.07 10.81 21.94
N LEU A 105 5.56 11.42 20.86
CA LEU A 105 5.38 12.86 20.79
C LEU A 105 4.40 13.35 21.87
N ALA A 106 3.31 12.62 22.09
CA ALA A 106 2.33 12.95 23.12
C ALA A 106 2.89 12.81 24.55
N ARG A 107 3.76 11.83 24.79
CA ARG A 107 4.33 11.55 26.13
C ARG A 107 5.55 12.39 26.48
N TYR A 108 6.44 12.61 25.52
CA TYR A 108 7.77 13.19 25.76
C TYR A 108 7.97 14.54 25.07
N GLY A 109 7.06 14.95 24.18
CA GLY A 109 7.17 16.19 23.45
C GLY A 109 8.18 16.14 22.29
N TYR A 110 8.25 17.24 21.55
CA TYR A 110 9.01 17.33 20.31
C TYR A 110 10.53 17.22 20.53
N ASP A 111 11.05 17.93 21.52
CA ASP A 111 12.50 18.02 21.74
C ASP A 111 13.09 16.67 22.16
N ALA A 112 12.46 15.97 23.09
CA ALA A 112 12.89 14.63 23.50
C ALA A 112 12.87 13.64 22.33
N LEU A 113 11.79 13.64 21.53
CA LEU A 113 11.65 12.71 20.41
C LEU A 113 12.67 12.99 19.29
N PHE A 114 12.89 14.25 18.92
CA PHE A 114 13.64 14.59 17.71
C PHE A 114 15.05 15.13 17.94
N LYS A 115 15.44 15.50 19.16
CA LYS A 115 16.75 16.13 19.44
C LYS A 115 17.63 15.35 20.41
N GLU A 116 17.06 14.52 21.28
CA GLU A 116 17.81 13.85 22.36
C GLU A 116 18.41 12.49 21.95
N GLY A 117 18.19 12.05 20.71
CA GLY A 117 18.85 10.84 20.17
C GLY A 117 18.37 9.53 20.81
N LEU A 118 17.11 9.47 21.23
CA LEU A 118 16.51 8.30 21.87
C LEU A 118 16.57 7.06 20.96
N ARG A 119 16.76 5.89 21.58
CA ARG A 119 16.65 4.59 20.91
C ARG A 119 15.37 3.88 21.35
N VAL A 120 14.49 3.63 20.40
CA VAL A 120 13.18 3.01 20.65
C VAL A 120 13.22 1.55 20.23
N TYR A 121 13.06 0.65 21.20
CA TYR A 121 12.96 -0.79 20.98
C TYR A 121 11.49 -1.19 21.07
N THR A 122 10.97 -1.87 20.05
CA THR A 122 9.53 -2.12 19.89
C THR A 122 9.24 -3.62 19.85
N THR A 123 7.95 -3.96 19.89
CA THR A 123 7.47 -5.35 19.83
C THR A 123 7.26 -5.88 18.41
N LEU A 124 7.54 -5.06 17.38
CA LEU A 124 7.35 -5.42 15.98
C LEU A 124 8.18 -6.66 15.62
N ASP A 125 7.55 -7.69 15.04
CA ASP A 125 8.26 -8.79 14.38
C ASP A 125 8.28 -8.52 12.86
N PRO A 126 9.45 -8.22 12.25
CA PRO A 126 9.54 -7.91 10.82
C PRO A 126 9.11 -9.03 9.89
N ARG A 127 9.09 -10.29 10.34
CA ARG A 127 8.58 -11.43 9.55
C ARG A 127 7.07 -11.41 9.52
N LEU A 128 6.43 -11.22 10.68
CA LEU A 128 4.97 -11.10 10.77
C LEU A 128 4.47 -9.85 10.05
N GLN A 129 5.19 -8.73 10.14
CA GLN A 129 4.82 -7.52 9.41
C GLN A 129 4.84 -7.70 7.89
N ARG A 130 5.88 -8.36 7.34
CA ARG A 130 5.92 -8.65 5.90
C ARG A 130 4.77 -9.56 5.46
N ALA A 131 4.47 -10.59 6.25
CA ALA A 131 3.33 -11.47 5.99
C ALA A 131 1.99 -10.71 6.06
N ALA A 132 1.82 -9.82 7.05
CA ALA A 132 0.64 -8.98 7.21
C ALA A 132 0.44 -8.05 6.01
N ASN A 133 1.48 -7.33 5.58
CA ASN A 133 1.44 -6.48 4.39
C ASN A 133 1.01 -7.28 3.15
N ALA A 134 1.65 -8.43 2.92
CA ALA A 134 1.33 -9.29 1.78
C ALA A 134 -0.11 -9.81 1.83
N ALA A 135 -0.60 -10.21 3.00
CA ALA A 135 -1.96 -10.71 3.19
C ALA A 135 -3.01 -9.62 2.94
N VAL A 136 -2.84 -8.43 3.52
CA VAL A 136 -3.76 -7.29 3.31
C VAL A 136 -3.75 -6.85 1.86
N HIS A 137 -2.56 -6.66 1.27
CA HIS A 137 -2.43 -6.23 -0.13
C HIS A 137 -3.07 -7.25 -1.10
N LYS A 138 -2.75 -8.54 -0.94
CA LYS A 138 -3.34 -9.62 -1.75
C LYS A 138 -4.85 -9.71 -1.56
N GLY A 139 -5.33 -9.62 -0.31
CA GLY A 139 -6.74 -9.71 0.02
C GLY A 139 -7.56 -8.57 -0.58
N LEU A 140 -7.05 -7.34 -0.49
CA LEU A 140 -7.69 -6.16 -1.06
C LEU A 140 -7.72 -6.22 -2.59
N ILE A 141 -6.60 -6.54 -3.25
CA ILE A 141 -6.59 -6.72 -4.71
C ILE A 141 -7.57 -7.82 -5.14
N ALA A 142 -7.60 -8.94 -4.44
CA ALA A 142 -8.49 -10.04 -4.78
C ALA A 142 -9.96 -9.68 -4.59
N LEU A 143 -10.31 -8.92 -3.54
CA LEU A 143 -11.66 -8.43 -3.31
C LEU A 143 -12.07 -7.43 -4.40
N ASP A 144 -11.20 -6.47 -4.66
CA ASP A 144 -11.41 -5.41 -5.63
C ASP A 144 -11.61 -5.97 -7.05
N LYS A 145 -10.77 -6.93 -7.49
CA LYS A 145 -10.98 -7.64 -8.76
C LYS A 145 -12.33 -8.39 -8.83
N ARG A 146 -12.84 -8.93 -7.71
CA ARG A 146 -14.17 -9.57 -7.66
C ARG A 146 -15.32 -8.57 -7.69
N GLN A 147 -15.05 -7.33 -7.29
CA GLN A 147 -15.99 -6.23 -7.35
C GLN A 147 -15.94 -5.50 -8.70
N GLY A 148 -15.17 -5.99 -9.67
CA GLY A 148 -15.16 -5.47 -11.03
C GLY A 148 -14.15 -4.36 -11.29
N TYR A 149 -14.02 -4.01 -12.57
CA TYR A 149 -13.10 -2.97 -13.01
C TYR A 149 -13.76 -1.60 -13.00
N HIS A 150 -13.13 -0.65 -12.32
CA HIS A 150 -13.71 0.67 -12.04
C HIS A 150 -13.68 1.61 -13.24
N GLY A 151 -12.93 1.25 -14.30
CA GLY A 151 -12.82 2.03 -15.52
C GLY A 151 -11.38 2.44 -15.81
N VAL A 152 -11.22 3.17 -16.92
CA VAL A 152 -9.92 3.60 -17.43
C VAL A 152 -9.51 4.92 -16.79
N ALA A 153 -8.21 5.20 -16.72
CA ALA A 153 -7.70 6.41 -16.08
C ALA A 153 -8.00 7.68 -16.89
N ALA A 154 -8.01 7.56 -18.21
CA ALA A 154 -8.39 8.59 -19.17
C ALA A 154 -8.59 7.96 -20.56
N HIS A 155 -9.16 8.71 -21.48
CA HIS A 155 -9.22 8.38 -22.90
C HIS A 155 -8.47 9.46 -23.69
N LEU A 156 -7.59 9.06 -24.60
CA LEU A 156 -6.84 9.95 -25.48
C LEU A 156 -7.40 9.87 -26.90
N GLU A 157 -7.59 11.03 -27.52
CA GLU A 157 -7.96 11.12 -28.92
C GLU A 157 -6.80 10.67 -29.82
N ALA A 158 -7.10 10.16 -31.01
CA ALA A 158 -6.09 9.58 -31.90
C ALA A 158 -4.90 10.51 -32.22
N GLY A 159 -5.13 11.83 -32.28
CA GLY A 159 -4.09 12.83 -32.51
C GLY A 159 -3.12 13.02 -31.34
N GLU A 160 -3.47 12.57 -30.13
CA GLU A 160 -2.70 12.76 -28.90
C GLU A 160 -1.77 11.58 -28.61
N HIS A 161 -2.00 10.42 -29.26
CA HIS A 161 -1.30 9.16 -28.96
C HIS A 161 0.21 9.27 -29.13
N ALA A 162 0.66 9.85 -30.25
CA ALA A 162 2.08 9.98 -30.56
C ALA A 162 2.81 10.87 -29.55
N ARG A 163 2.21 12.01 -29.22
CA ARG A 163 2.76 12.95 -28.23
C ARG A 163 2.84 12.31 -26.84
N TRP A 164 1.78 11.64 -26.40
CA TRP A 164 1.78 10.97 -25.10
C TRP A 164 2.86 9.90 -25.02
N MET A 165 3.06 9.11 -26.08
CA MET A 165 4.13 8.10 -26.10
C MET A 165 5.52 8.72 -26.00
N GLU A 166 5.79 9.83 -26.70
CA GLU A 166 7.06 10.56 -26.63
C GLU A 166 7.32 11.14 -25.22
N GLU A 167 6.28 11.69 -24.59
CA GLU A 167 6.36 12.17 -23.20
C GLU A 167 6.68 11.02 -22.21
N VAL A 168 6.09 9.84 -22.42
CA VAL A 168 6.40 8.64 -21.62
C VAL A 168 7.84 8.20 -21.87
N ASP A 169 8.30 8.11 -23.12
CA ASP A 169 9.68 7.71 -23.43
C ASP A 169 10.72 8.67 -22.82
N ALA A 170 10.46 9.99 -22.86
CA ALA A 170 11.30 10.98 -22.19
C ALA A 170 11.37 10.74 -20.68
N SER A 171 10.23 10.43 -20.04
CA SER A 171 10.19 10.08 -18.63
C SER A 171 10.93 8.78 -18.33
N LEU A 172 10.86 7.78 -19.22
CA LEU A 172 11.55 6.51 -19.07
C LEU A 172 13.07 6.61 -19.28
N ALA A 173 13.53 7.60 -20.05
CA ALA A 173 14.95 7.89 -20.19
C ALA A 173 15.56 8.41 -18.88
N GLU A 174 14.79 9.14 -18.07
CA GLU A 174 15.20 9.60 -16.74
C GLU A 174 15.00 8.53 -15.66
N THR A 175 13.87 7.81 -15.72
CA THR A 175 13.50 6.76 -14.75
C THR A 175 13.10 5.48 -15.50
N PRO A 176 14.05 4.58 -15.78
CA PRO A 176 13.77 3.34 -16.49
C PRO A 176 12.72 2.48 -15.79
N LEU A 177 11.95 1.71 -16.58
CA LEU A 177 11.02 0.73 -16.02
C LEU A 177 11.78 -0.38 -15.28
N GLU A 178 11.21 -0.82 -14.16
CA GLU A 178 11.68 -1.98 -13.40
C GLU A 178 10.57 -3.04 -13.31
N VAL A 179 10.96 -4.30 -13.09
CA VAL A 179 9.98 -5.36 -12.81
C VAL A 179 9.25 -5.05 -11.50
N GLY A 180 7.92 -5.08 -11.53
CA GLY A 180 7.04 -4.68 -10.43
C GLY A 180 6.65 -3.20 -10.45
N ALA A 181 7.23 -2.38 -11.34
CA ALA A 181 6.82 -1.00 -11.50
C ALA A 181 5.37 -0.93 -12.01
N ARG A 182 4.58 -0.01 -11.45
CA ARG A 182 3.22 0.28 -11.91
C ARG A 182 3.21 1.57 -12.72
N THR A 183 2.60 1.52 -13.90
CA THR A 183 2.52 2.64 -14.83
C THR A 183 1.20 2.60 -15.61
N LYS A 184 1.02 3.54 -16.53
CA LYS A 184 -0.12 3.56 -17.46
C LYS A 184 0.30 3.00 -18.81
N ALA A 185 -0.61 2.27 -19.45
CA ALA A 185 -0.47 1.82 -20.83
C ALA A 185 -1.62 2.35 -21.68
N LEU A 186 -1.32 2.72 -22.91
CA LEU A 186 -2.28 3.10 -23.94
C LEU A 186 -2.81 1.86 -24.66
N VAL A 187 -4.12 1.73 -24.77
CA VAL A 187 -4.78 0.67 -25.54
C VAL A 187 -4.72 1.01 -27.03
N LEU A 188 -3.99 0.19 -27.79
CA LEU A 188 -3.84 0.33 -29.25
C LEU A 188 -4.87 -0.49 -30.02
N LYS A 189 -5.29 -1.62 -29.46
CA LYS A 189 -6.27 -2.52 -30.08
C LYS A 189 -7.05 -3.29 -29.02
N VAL A 190 -8.33 -3.53 -29.28
CA VAL A 190 -9.21 -4.39 -28.48
C VAL A 190 -9.70 -5.53 -29.37
N ASP A 191 -9.36 -6.77 -29.00
CA ASP A 191 -9.83 -7.98 -29.67
C ASP A 191 -10.52 -8.89 -28.66
N VAL A 192 -11.77 -9.25 -28.92
CA VAL A 192 -12.60 -10.01 -27.98
C VAL A 192 -12.06 -11.41 -27.68
N ASN A 193 -11.26 -11.99 -28.59
CA ASN A 193 -10.70 -13.33 -28.46
C ASN A 193 -9.23 -13.28 -28.05
N GLN A 194 -8.46 -12.35 -28.61
CA GLN A 194 -7.02 -12.26 -28.37
C GLN A 194 -6.67 -11.45 -27.12
N GLY A 195 -7.42 -10.37 -26.82
CA GLY A 195 -7.17 -9.48 -25.68
C GLY A 195 -6.86 -8.06 -26.10
N LEU A 196 -5.85 -7.44 -25.49
CA LEU A 196 -5.48 -6.05 -25.71
C LEU A 196 -4.05 -5.94 -26.25
N ASP A 197 -3.84 -5.09 -27.26
CA ASP A 197 -2.51 -4.60 -27.62
C ASP A 197 -2.28 -3.26 -26.93
N LEU A 198 -1.14 -3.14 -26.24
CA LEU A 198 -0.84 -2.05 -25.33
C LEU A 198 0.49 -1.38 -25.67
N ALA A 199 0.60 -0.10 -25.30
CA ALA A 199 1.81 0.70 -25.41
C ALA A 199 2.17 1.35 -24.08
N VAL A 200 3.44 1.27 -23.69
CA VAL A 200 4.04 2.08 -22.62
C VAL A 200 5.17 2.86 -23.27
N GLY A 201 4.93 4.10 -23.66
CA GLY A 201 5.82 4.82 -24.58
C GLY A 201 5.94 4.09 -25.91
N THR A 202 7.16 3.89 -26.39
CA THR A 202 7.50 3.08 -27.57
C THR A 202 7.41 1.57 -27.32
N TYR A 203 7.46 1.10 -26.07
CA TYR A 203 7.37 -0.33 -25.76
C TYR A 203 5.99 -0.88 -26.12
N ARG A 204 5.94 -2.00 -26.84
CA ARG A 204 4.70 -2.70 -27.20
C ARG A 204 4.59 -4.01 -26.43
N THR A 205 3.37 -4.33 -26.01
CA THR A 205 3.04 -5.59 -25.35
C THR A 205 1.60 -5.95 -25.63
N SER A 206 1.21 -7.18 -25.30
CA SER A 206 -0.17 -7.61 -25.37
C SER A 206 -0.56 -8.40 -24.13
N VAL A 207 -1.83 -8.29 -23.75
CA VAL A 207 -2.40 -8.99 -22.60
C VAL A 207 -3.54 -9.86 -23.12
N LYS A 208 -3.52 -11.14 -22.77
CA LYS A 208 -4.51 -12.10 -23.29
C LYS A 208 -5.89 -11.85 -22.69
N ALA A 209 -6.94 -12.12 -23.46
CA ALA A 209 -8.33 -12.00 -22.99
C ALA A 209 -8.58 -12.78 -21.68
N ASP A 210 -7.93 -13.94 -21.51
CA ASP A 210 -8.02 -14.76 -20.30
C ASP A 210 -7.41 -14.11 -19.05
N GLU A 211 -6.37 -13.29 -19.20
CA GLU A 211 -5.66 -12.61 -18.10
C GLU A 211 -6.46 -11.40 -17.57
N ILE A 212 -7.37 -10.86 -18.40
CA ILE A 212 -8.22 -9.70 -18.09
C ILE A 212 -9.69 -10.06 -17.94
N LYS A 213 -10.05 -11.35 -17.84
CA LYS A 213 -11.44 -11.79 -17.62
C LYS A 213 -12.12 -11.08 -16.44
N TRP A 214 -11.36 -10.82 -15.38
CA TRP A 214 -11.86 -10.17 -14.17
C TRP A 214 -12.36 -8.73 -14.43
N THR A 215 -11.85 -8.03 -15.45
CA THR A 215 -12.25 -6.64 -15.71
C THR A 215 -13.67 -6.53 -16.26
N ARG A 216 -14.20 -7.64 -16.76
CA ARG A 216 -15.55 -7.74 -17.31
C ARG A 216 -16.62 -7.80 -16.23
N THR A 217 -16.28 -8.12 -14.99
CA THR A 217 -17.23 -8.03 -13.88
C THR A 217 -17.74 -6.60 -13.75
N ASP A 218 -19.06 -6.43 -13.74
CA ASP A 218 -19.70 -5.13 -13.59
C ASP A 218 -19.58 -4.67 -12.12
N PRO A 219 -18.99 -3.50 -11.86
CA PRO A 219 -18.84 -3.00 -10.50
C PRO A 219 -20.16 -2.68 -9.80
N ASN A 220 -21.23 -2.43 -10.56
CA ASN A 220 -22.56 -2.20 -10.01
C ASN A 220 -23.37 -3.49 -9.87
N ASN A 221 -22.91 -4.59 -10.48
CA ASN A 221 -23.58 -5.89 -10.46
C ASN A 221 -22.55 -7.02 -10.62
N ALA A 222 -22.02 -7.52 -9.49
CA ALA A 222 -20.99 -8.56 -9.50
C ALA A 222 -21.43 -9.90 -10.15
N TRP A 223 -22.72 -10.07 -10.42
CA TRP A 223 -23.28 -11.24 -11.12
C TRP A 223 -23.39 -11.03 -12.65
N ALA A 224 -23.12 -9.83 -13.15
CA ALA A 224 -23.14 -9.48 -14.56
C ALA A 224 -21.72 -9.36 -15.14
N LEU A 225 -21.57 -9.79 -16.39
CA LEU A 225 -20.33 -9.66 -17.17
C LEU A 225 -20.57 -8.75 -18.38
N ARG A 226 -19.74 -7.72 -18.50
CA ARG A 226 -19.64 -6.83 -19.66
C ARG A 226 -18.87 -7.50 -20.81
N ARG A 227 -19.05 -7.05 -22.06
CA ARG A 227 -18.18 -7.46 -23.17
C ARG A 227 -16.86 -6.69 -23.06
N LEU A 228 -15.77 -7.26 -23.58
CA LEU A 228 -14.46 -6.60 -23.52
C LEU A 228 -14.48 -5.21 -24.17
N THR A 229 -15.20 -5.07 -25.29
CA THR A 229 -15.41 -3.80 -26.01
C THR A 229 -16.29 -2.79 -25.29
N ASP A 230 -17.04 -3.22 -24.27
CA ASP A 230 -17.79 -2.30 -23.40
C ASP A 230 -16.92 -1.78 -22.24
N VAL A 231 -15.77 -2.43 -22.01
CA VAL A 231 -14.83 -2.10 -20.92
C VAL A 231 -13.64 -1.28 -21.43
N PHE A 232 -13.15 -1.60 -22.62
CA PHE A 232 -11.98 -0.96 -23.22
C PHE A 232 -12.25 -0.49 -24.65
N GLN A 233 -11.62 0.62 -25.01
CA GLN A 233 -11.61 1.25 -26.31
C GLN A 233 -10.18 1.63 -26.70
N VAL A 234 -9.93 1.73 -28.01
CA VAL A 234 -8.65 2.26 -28.51
C VAL A 234 -8.51 3.70 -28.06
N GLY A 235 -7.37 4.07 -27.48
CA GLY A 235 -7.16 5.39 -26.87
C GLY A 235 -7.22 5.38 -25.33
N ASP A 236 -7.73 4.32 -24.71
CA ASP A 236 -7.82 4.24 -23.26
C ASP A 236 -6.45 4.15 -22.59
N LEU A 237 -6.26 4.88 -21.48
CA LEU A 237 -5.13 4.73 -20.59
C LEU A 237 -5.51 3.83 -19.40
N ILE A 238 -4.85 2.68 -19.30
CA ILE A 238 -5.13 1.66 -18.27
C ILE A 238 -3.92 1.46 -17.35
N GLY A 239 -4.19 1.08 -16.10
CA GLY A 239 -3.14 0.74 -15.14
C GLY A 239 -2.50 -0.61 -15.47
N VAL A 240 -1.17 -0.67 -15.52
CA VAL A 240 -0.42 -1.90 -15.73
C VAL A 240 0.75 -2.04 -14.76
N GLU A 241 1.10 -3.27 -14.42
CA GLU A 241 2.30 -3.61 -13.64
C GLU A 241 3.27 -4.41 -14.53
N VAL A 242 4.52 -3.98 -14.59
CA VAL A 242 5.56 -4.64 -15.39
C VAL A 242 5.93 -5.98 -14.76
N LYS A 243 5.83 -7.06 -15.54
CA LYS A 243 6.17 -8.43 -15.11
C LYS A 243 7.50 -8.91 -15.67
N SER A 244 7.90 -8.40 -16.83
CA SER A 244 9.22 -8.65 -17.42
C SER A 244 9.60 -7.54 -18.39
N LEU A 245 10.90 -7.33 -18.60
CA LEU A 245 11.45 -6.33 -19.53
C LEU A 245 12.25 -7.02 -20.67
N PRO A 246 12.39 -6.37 -21.85
CA PRO A 246 13.29 -6.83 -22.90
C PRO A 246 14.75 -6.85 -22.44
N GLY A 247 15.49 -7.91 -22.79
CA GLY A 247 16.93 -7.99 -22.51
C GLY A 247 17.34 -8.68 -21.21
N ASP A 248 16.43 -9.37 -20.52
CA ASP A 248 16.82 -10.47 -19.61
C ASP A 248 17.65 -11.49 -20.45
N PRO A 249 18.85 -11.90 -19.99
CA PRO A 249 20.06 -12.01 -20.79
C PRO A 249 19.91 -12.94 -22.00
N GLY A 250 19.81 -12.36 -23.18
CA GLY A 250 19.75 -13.13 -24.42
C GLY A 250 19.97 -12.32 -25.69
N GLU A 251 19.30 -11.19 -25.89
CA GLU A 251 19.33 -10.55 -27.22
C GLU A 251 19.39 -9.02 -27.11
N GLY A 252 20.54 -8.48 -27.52
CA GLY A 252 20.76 -7.05 -27.71
C GLY A 252 20.20 -6.61 -29.06
N GLY A 253 19.25 -5.67 -29.02
CA GLY A 253 18.71 -5.02 -30.21
C GLY A 253 17.96 -3.74 -29.83
N THR A 254 18.22 -2.65 -30.55
CA THR A 254 17.70 -1.29 -30.34
C THR A 254 16.36 -1.04 -31.05
N THR A 255 15.62 -2.07 -31.41
CA THR A 255 14.28 -1.98 -32.02
C THR A 255 13.23 -2.15 -30.93
N PRO A 256 12.19 -1.29 -30.86
CA PRO A 256 11.06 -1.51 -29.96
C PRO A 256 10.54 -2.94 -30.15
N PRO A 257 10.32 -3.71 -29.07
CA PRO A 257 9.80 -5.06 -29.20
C PRO A 257 8.48 -4.99 -29.98
N SER A 258 8.38 -5.74 -31.08
CA SER A 258 7.09 -5.95 -31.76
C SER A 258 6.07 -6.48 -30.75
N PRO A 259 4.76 -6.17 -30.87
CA PRO A 259 3.72 -6.74 -30.01
C PRO A 259 3.88 -8.27 -29.93
N GLY A 260 4.15 -8.80 -28.72
CA GLY A 260 4.36 -10.23 -28.50
C GLY A 260 5.79 -10.77 -28.73
N SER A 261 6.77 -9.93 -29.07
CA SER A 261 8.19 -10.31 -29.02
C SER A 261 8.65 -10.46 -27.57
N GLY A 262 9.48 -11.47 -27.31
CA GLY A 262 9.88 -11.86 -25.96
C GLY A 262 10.51 -10.69 -25.17
N GLY A 263 10.21 -10.61 -23.88
CA GLY A 263 10.84 -9.65 -22.97
C GLY A 263 9.87 -8.75 -22.24
N PHE A 264 9.11 -7.89 -22.92
CA PHE A 264 8.21 -6.93 -22.26
C PHE A 264 6.82 -7.51 -21.99
N ARG A 265 6.51 -7.81 -20.72
CA ARG A 265 5.17 -8.27 -20.30
C ARG A 265 4.62 -7.44 -19.18
N VAL A 266 3.31 -7.23 -19.20
CA VAL A 266 2.59 -6.49 -18.18
C VAL A 266 1.35 -7.26 -17.72
N GLU A 267 0.88 -6.94 -16.52
CA GLU A 267 -0.45 -7.35 -16.03
C GLU A 267 -1.32 -6.11 -15.89
N VAL A 268 -2.58 -6.17 -16.32
CA VAL A 268 -3.56 -5.11 -16.04
C VAL A 268 -3.86 -5.09 -14.55
N VAL A 269 -3.68 -3.93 -13.93
CA VAL A 269 -3.91 -3.71 -12.50
C VAL A 269 -4.81 -2.50 -12.29
N GLN A 270 -5.54 -2.53 -11.18
CA GLN A 270 -6.21 -1.34 -10.66
C GLN A 270 -5.80 -1.16 -9.20
N THR A 271 -5.88 0.08 -8.73
CA THR A 271 -5.63 0.38 -7.33
C THR A 271 -6.90 0.17 -6.54
N PRO A 272 -6.91 -0.67 -5.49
CA PRO A 272 -8.13 -0.92 -4.73
C PRO A 272 -8.73 0.35 -4.11
N GLU A 273 -10.05 0.49 -4.28
CA GLU A 273 -10.83 1.50 -3.56
C GLU A 273 -11.17 1.03 -2.15
N VAL A 274 -11.48 -0.25 -2.03
CA VAL A 274 -11.66 -0.91 -0.74
C VAL A 274 -10.38 -0.85 0.09
N GLN A 275 -10.59 -0.75 1.40
CA GLN A 275 -9.50 -0.67 2.37
C GLN A 275 -9.60 -1.80 3.39
N GLY A 276 -8.47 -2.08 4.03
CA GLY A 276 -8.36 -3.11 5.05
C GLY A 276 -7.36 -2.70 6.11
N ALA A 277 -7.43 -3.39 7.24
CA ALA A 277 -6.49 -3.23 8.33
C ALA A 277 -6.19 -4.62 8.92
N LEU A 278 -5.02 -4.73 9.55
CA LEU A 278 -4.64 -5.92 10.29
C LEU A 278 -3.85 -5.51 11.54
N VAL A 279 -4.16 -6.14 12.66
CA VAL A 279 -3.33 -6.11 13.87
C VAL A 279 -3.08 -7.55 14.30
N ALA A 280 -1.83 -7.86 14.61
CA ALA A 280 -1.48 -9.11 15.29
C ALA A 280 -0.90 -8.76 16.67
N MET A 281 -1.41 -9.42 17.71
CA MET A 281 -0.99 -9.19 19.09
C MET A 281 -0.68 -10.50 19.80
N ASN A 282 0.24 -10.45 20.75
CA ASN A 282 0.45 -11.53 21.70
C ASN A 282 -0.68 -11.49 22.76
N PRO A 283 -1.52 -12.53 22.87
CA PRO A 283 -2.67 -12.52 23.78
C PRO A 283 -2.27 -12.56 25.26
N ARG A 284 -1.05 -12.99 25.60
CA ARG A 284 -0.57 -13.04 26.98
C ARG A 284 0.02 -11.72 27.46
N THR A 285 0.68 -10.97 26.58
CA THR A 285 1.39 -9.74 26.97
C THR A 285 0.76 -8.47 26.42
N GLY A 286 -0.19 -8.58 25.49
CA GLY A 286 -0.73 -7.43 24.76
C GLY A 286 0.24 -6.83 23.73
N ALA A 287 1.43 -7.39 23.56
CA ALA A 287 2.44 -6.88 22.64
C ALA A 287 1.94 -6.89 21.19
N ILE A 288 1.98 -5.74 20.51
CA ILE A 288 1.61 -5.64 19.09
C ILE A 288 2.79 -6.09 18.24
N LEU A 289 2.60 -7.17 17.49
CA LEU A 289 3.66 -7.81 16.70
C LEU A 289 3.68 -7.35 15.24
N SER A 290 2.54 -6.93 14.71
CA SER A 290 2.41 -6.34 13.37
C SER A 290 1.17 -5.45 13.28
N MET A 291 1.25 -4.41 12.46
CA MET A 291 0.15 -3.47 12.22
C MET A 291 0.12 -2.98 10.78
N VAL A 292 -1.04 -3.06 10.15
CA VAL A 292 -1.32 -2.53 8.81
C VAL A 292 -2.58 -1.67 8.89
N GLY A 293 -2.47 -0.39 8.56
CA GLY A 293 -3.55 0.58 8.66
C GLY A 293 -4.32 0.86 7.35
N GLY A 294 -3.86 0.29 6.23
CA GLY A 294 -4.43 0.56 4.92
C GLY A 294 -3.68 -0.14 3.80
N TYR A 295 -4.18 0.04 2.58
CA TYR A 295 -3.56 -0.51 1.37
C TYR A 295 -2.18 0.11 1.08
N ASP A 296 -2.06 1.42 1.25
CA ASP A 296 -0.87 2.19 0.92
C ASP A 296 -0.75 3.42 1.82
N PHE A 297 0.33 3.47 2.60
CA PHE A 297 0.61 4.55 3.55
C PHE A 297 0.91 5.88 2.85
N ALA A 298 1.58 5.86 1.70
CA ALA A 298 1.92 7.08 0.97
C ALA A 298 0.65 7.77 0.42
N ARG A 299 -0.38 6.98 0.09
CA ARG A 299 -1.71 7.50 -0.30
C ARG A 299 -2.55 7.92 0.89
N SER A 300 -2.47 7.19 2.00
CA SER A 300 -3.29 7.45 3.19
C SER A 300 -2.57 7.02 4.46
N GLN A 301 -2.14 8.00 5.25
CA GLN A 301 -1.53 7.79 6.57
C GLN A 301 -2.57 7.49 7.66
N PHE A 302 -3.87 7.56 7.34
CA PHE A 302 -4.94 7.21 8.27
C PHE A 302 -4.89 5.72 8.63
N ASN A 303 -4.67 5.44 9.91
CA ASN A 303 -4.46 4.09 10.41
C ASN A 303 -5.78 3.45 10.81
N ARG A 304 -6.34 2.63 9.92
CA ARG A 304 -7.63 1.95 10.18
C ARG A 304 -7.57 0.91 11.29
N ALA A 305 -6.38 0.46 11.70
CA ALA A 305 -6.22 -0.48 12.81
C ALA A 305 -6.56 0.17 14.17
N THR A 306 -6.34 1.47 14.31
CA THR A 306 -6.45 2.21 15.57
C THR A 306 -7.51 3.30 15.53
N GLN A 307 -7.76 3.89 14.35
CA GLN A 307 -8.59 5.09 14.19
C GLN A 307 -9.97 4.80 13.56
N ALA A 308 -10.14 3.68 12.85
CA ALA A 308 -11.40 3.40 12.15
C ALA A 308 -12.43 2.75 13.08
N VAL A 309 -13.39 3.54 13.57
CA VAL A 309 -14.56 3.02 14.28
C VAL A 309 -15.54 2.39 13.29
N ARG A 310 -15.77 1.07 13.43
CA ARG A 310 -16.66 0.29 12.56
C ARG A 310 -17.52 -0.66 13.39
N GLN A 311 -18.71 -0.98 12.87
CA GLN A 311 -19.56 -1.99 13.49
C GLN A 311 -18.90 -3.37 13.33
N PRO A 312 -18.66 -4.13 14.42
CA PRO A 312 -18.04 -5.46 14.35
C PRO A 312 -18.98 -6.53 13.78
N GLY A 313 -20.29 -6.26 13.75
CA GLY A 313 -21.30 -7.21 13.31
C GLY A 313 -21.22 -8.52 14.10
N SER A 314 -21.30 -9.65 13.40
CA SER A 314 -21.26 -10.97 14.04
C SER A 314 -19.94 -11.32 14.73
N ALA A 315 -18.85 -10.58 14.47
CA ALA A 315 -17.59 -10.79 15.17
C ALA A 315 -17.67 -10.46 16.67
N PHE A 316 -18.70 -9.74 17.11
CA PHE A 316 -18.94 -9.45 18.53
C PHE A 316 -19.64 -10.60 19.29
N LYS A 317 -20.24 -11.56 18.58
CA LYS A 317 -20.98 -12.68 19.20
C LYS A 317 -20.17 -13.46 20.24
N PRO A 318 -18.89 -13.81 20.03
CA PRO A 318 -18.12 -14.51 21.05
C PRO A 318 -18.11 -13.81 22.43
N ILE A 319 -18.16 -12.48 22.48
CA ILE A 319 -18.22 -11.72 23.74
C ILE A 319 -19.55 -11.95 24.46
N ILE A 320 -20.67 -11.84 23.73
CA ILE A 320 -22.03 -12.14 24.26
C ILE A 320 -22.09 -13.58 24.80
N TYR A 321 -21.50 -14.53 24.07
CA TYR A 321 -21.54 -15.94 24.44
C TYR A 321 -20.62 -16.25 25.62
N ALA A 322 -19.49 -15.54 25.75
CA ALA A 322 -18.64 -15.62 26.93
C ALA A 322 -19.39 -15.12 28.18
N ALA A 323 -20.05 -13.96 28.11
CA ALA A 323 -20.90 -13.45 29.18
C ALA A 323 -22.02 -14.45 29.54
N ALA A 324 -22.64 -15.09 28.55
CA ALA A 324 -23.63 -16.14 28.80
C ALA A 324 -23.06 -17.32 29.58
N MET A 325 -21.84 -17.76 29.24
CA MET A 325 -21.18 -18.85 29.96
C MET A 325 -20.84 -18.49 31.41
N GLU A 326 -20.50 -17.22 31.69
CA GLU A 326 -20.34 -16.73 33.06
C GLU A 326 -21.66 -16.74 33.85
N HIS A 327 -22.80 -16.66 33.15
CA HIS A 327 -24.15 -16.72 33.72
C HIS A 327 -24.75 -18.14 33.71
N GLY A 328 -23.91 -19.17 33.65
CA GLY A 328 -24.32 -20.58 33.82
C GLY A 328 -24.74 -21.29 32.54
N PHE A 329 -24.66 -20.65 31.37
CA PHE A 329 -24.79 -21.37 30.11
C PHE A 329 -23.58 -22.27 29.86
N THR A 330 -23.83 -23.37 29.15
CA THR A 330 -22.78 -24.25 28.65
C THR A 330 -22.84 -24.30 27.12
N PRO A 331 -21.79 -24.77 26.43
CA PRO A 331 -21.86 -25.01 24.99
C PRO A 331 -23.00 -25.96 24.56
N ALA A 332 -23.52 -26.78 25.49
CA ALA A 332 -24.64 -27.70 25.27
C ALA A 332 -26.02 -27.12 25.65
N SER A 333 -26.08 -25.94 26.27
CA SER A 333 -27.35 -25.27 26.58
C SER A 333 -28.17 -25.08 25.31
N ILE A 334 -29.47 -25.37 25.39
CA ILE A 334 -30.38 -25.32 24.25
C ILE A 334 -31.15 -24.01 24.29
N VAL A 335 -31.12 -23.28 23.17
CA VAL A 335 -31.96 -22.10 22.94
C VAL A 335 -32.80 -22.34 21.70
N ILE A 336 -34.09 -21.99 21.77
CA ILE A 336 -35.00 -22.21 20.65
C ILE A 336 -34.78 -21.13 19.57
N ASP A 337 -34.24 -21.52 18.43
CA ASP A 337 -34.17 -20.70 17.21
C ASP A 337 -35.53 -20.68 16.52
N ALA A 338 -36.40 -19.79 16.98
CA ALA A 338 -37.75 -19.55 16.48
C ALA A 338 -38.03 -18.04 16.45
N PRO A 339 -38.96 -17.55 15.58
CA PRO A 339 -39.25 -16.14 15.43
C PRO A 339 -39.45 -15.43 16.76
N ILE A 340 -38.93 -14.21 16.84
CA ILE A 340 -39.15 -13.31 17.96
C ILE A 340 -39.50 -11.94 17.42
N ILE A 341 -40.43 -11.27 18.10
CA ILE A 341 -40.96 -9.97 17.73
C ILE A 341 -40.78 -9.08 18.96
N TYR A 342 -40.16 -7.92 18.77
CA TYR A 342 -40.00 -6.92 19.79
C TYR A 342 -40.88 -5.72 19.47
N ASP A 343 -41.81 -5.45 20.38
CA ASP A 343 -42.65 -4.27 20.36
C ASP A 343 -42.08 -3.31 21.41
N ASP A 344 -41.24 -2.38 20.95
CA ASP A 344 -40.62 -1.35 21.79
C ASP A 344 -41.32 -0.02 21.47
N PRO A 345 -42.01 0.62 22.43
CA PRO A 345 -42.69 1.89 22.23
C PRO A 345 -41.77 3.04 21.78
N GLY A 346 -40.45 2.90 21.96
CA GLY A 346 -39.44 3.86 21.50
C GLY A 346 -38.96 3.64 20.06
N LEU A 347 -39.35 2.53 19.42
CA LEU A 347 -39.05 2.27 18.02
C LEU A 347 -40.27 2.64 17.16
N ASN A 348 -40.04 3.35 16.06
CA ASN A 348 -41.09 3.67 15.08
C ASN A 348 -41.63 2.42 14.36
N GLU A 349 -40.94 1.27 14.47
CA GLU A 349 -41.33 0.01 13.87
C GLU A 349 -41.05 -1.18 14.80
N VAL A 350 -41.89 -2.21 14.71
CA VAL A 350 -41.73 -3.49 15.40
C VAL A 350 -40.46 -4.19 14.91
N TRP A 351 -39.51 -4.47 15.80
CA TRP A 351 -38.25 -5.12 15.43
C TRP A 351 -38.42 -6.64 15.34
N LYS A 352 -38.21 -7.18 14.14
CA LYS A 352 -38.35 -8.62 13.82
C LYS A 352 -37.02 -9.18 13.31
N PRO A 353 -36.06 -9.50 14.20
CA PRO A 353 -34.75 -9.98 13.77
C PRO A 353 -34.85 -11.33 13.04
N GLN A 354 -33.98 -11.51 12.04
CA GLN A 354 -33.93 -12.72 11.23
C GLN A 354 -32.50 -13.27 11.14
N ASN A 355 -32.39 -14.58 10.97
CA ASN A 355 -31.14 -15.21 10.57
C ASN A 355 -30.82 -14.84 9.11
N PHE A 356 -29.52 -14.82 8.75
CA PHE A 356 -29.07 -14.48 7.40
C PHE A 356 -29.80 -15.30 6.31
N GLY A 357 -29.97 -16.61 6.51
CA GLY A 357 -30.67 -17.50 5.58
C GLY A 357 -32.21 -17.50 5.70
N ARG A 358 -32.80 -16.63 6.52
CA ARG A 358 -34.25 -16.53 6.80
C ARG A 358 -34.93 -17.86 7.20
N LYS A 359 -34.15 -18.80 7.74
CA LYS A 359 -34.61 -20.09 8.26
C LYS A 359 -34.42 -20.16 9.76
N PHE A 360 -35.31 -20.90 10.41
CA PHE A 360 -35.31 -21.22 11.83
C PHE A 360 -34.99 -22.70 12.00
N HIS A 361 -34.13 -23.00 12.97
CA HIS A 361 -33.61 -24.35 13.18
C HIS A 361 -34.19 -25.04 14.41
N GLY A 362 -35.07 -24.37 15.17
CA GLY A 362 -35.68 -24.96 16.37
C GLY A 362 -34.67 -25.08 17.52
N PRO A 363 -34.75 -26.13 18.36
CA PRO A 363 -33.81 -26.36 19.46
C PRO A 363 -32.36 -26.37 18.95
N THR A 364 -31.57 -25.37 19.35
CA THR A 364 -30.19 -25.17 18.87
C THR A 364 -29.26 -25.07 20.08
N THR A 365 -28.15 -25.80 20.05
CA THR A 365 -27.13 -25.68 21.11
C THR A 365 -26.41 -24.35 21.01
N LEU A 366 -25.91 -23.84 22.14
CA LEU A 366 -25.15 -22.60 22.17
C LEU A 366 -23.89 -22.68 21.28
N ARG A 367 -23.22 -23.84 21.23
CA ARG A 367 -22.11 -24.10 20.31
C ARG A 367 -22.55 -23.96 18.85
N ASP A 368 -23.64 -24.60 18.45
CA ASP A 368 -24.11 -24.56 17.06
C ASP A 368 -24.58 -23.15 16.67
N ALA A 369 -25.16 -22.42 17.62
CA ALA A 369 -25.59 -21.06 17.41
C ALA A 369 -24.41 -20.13 17.11
N LEU A 370 -23.30 -20.25 17.85
CA LEU A 370 -22.09 -19.48 17.58
C LEU A 370 -21.41 -19.92 16.27
N THR A 371 -21.25 -21.23 16.06
CA THR A 371 -20.63 -21.80 14.83
C THR A 371 -21.32 -21.31 13.56
N HIS A 372 -22.65 -21.25 13.56
CA HIS A 372 -23.44 -20.81 12.40
C HIS A 372 -23.90 -19.36 12.49
N SER A 373 -23.38 -18.60 13.48
CA SER A 373 -23.68 -17.18 13.67
C SER A 373 -25.19 -16.88 13.69
N ARG A 374 -25.98 -17.66 14.44
CA ARG A 374 -27.45 -17.51 14.51
C ARG A 374 -27.83 -16.22 15.23
N ASN A 375 -28.45 -15.29 14.51
CA ASN A 375 -28.84 -13.97 15.04
C ASN A 375 -29.91 -14.11 16.13
N VAL A 376 -30.94 -14.88 15.85
CA VAL A 376 -32.11 -15.01 16.74
C VAL A 376 -31.72 -15.64 18.08
N VAL A 377 -30.90 -16.70 18.05
CA VAL A 377 -30.36 -17.31 19.27
C VAL A 377 -29.49 -16.32 20.04
N THR A 378 -28.58 -15.62 19.37
CA THR A 378 -27.71 -14.60 20.00
C THR A 378 -28.53 -13.55 20.74
N ILE A 379 -29.61 -13.05 20.13
CA ILE A 379 -30.46 -12.02 20.74
C ILE A 379 -31.20 -12.59 21.97
N LYS A 380 -31.69 -13.83 21.91
CA LYS A 380 -32.33 -14.48 23.05
C LYS A 380 -31.36 -14.70 24.21
N VAL A 381 -30.13 -15.12 23.91
CA VAL A 381 -29.04 -15.25 24.89
C VAL A 381 -28.74 -13.90 25.54
N LEU A 382 -28.56 -12.84 24.73
CA LEU A 382 -28.30 -11.50 25.24
C LEU A 382 -29.42 -10.99 26.16
N ARG A 383 -30.69 -11.31 25.84
CA ARG A 383 -31.83 -10.96 26.69
C ARG A 383 -31.80 -11.67 28.04
N GLU A 384 -31.40 -12.93 28.05
CA GLU A 384 -31.36 -13.75 29.26
C GLU A 384 -30.21 -13.35 30.18
N VAL A 385 -29.06 -12.97 29.60
CA VAL A 385 -27.90 -12.42 30.33
C VAL A 385 -28.17 -10.97 30.79
N GLY A 386 -28.89 -10.19 29.97
CA GLY A 386 -29.15 -8.78 30.20
C GLY A 386 -28.09 -7.87 29.54
N PRO A 387 -28.51 -6.77 28.87
CA PRO A 387 -27.57 -5.87 28.16
C PRO A 387 -26.56 -5.14 29.06
N ALA A 388 -26.79 -5.09 30.38
CA ALA A 388 -25.85 -4.47 31.32
C ALA A 388 -24.72 -5.42 31.74
N ALA A 389 -24.93 -6.74 31.59
CA ALA A 389 -23.98 -7.78 31.96
C ALA A 389 -23.18 -8.31 30.75
N ALA A 390 -23.58 -7.97 29.52
CA ALA A 390 -22.95 -8.32 28.26
C ALA A 390 -22.35 -7.09 27.58
#